data_AF-A0A9X3NAI3-F1
#
_entry.id   AF-A0A9X3NAI3-F1
#
_cell.length_a   1.000
_cell.length_b   1.000
_cell.length_c   1.000
_cell.angle_alpha   90.00
_cell.angle_beta   90.00
_cell.angle_gamma   90.00
#
_symmetry.space_group_name_H-M   'P 1'
#
loop_
_entity.id
_entity.type
_entity.pdbx_description
1 polymer ?
#
loop_
_entity_poly.entity_id
_entity_poly.type
_entity_poly.pdbx_seq_one_letter_code
_entity_poly.pdbx_strand_id
1 'polypeptide(L)' 'MTLVLLHALGTDRHMWDSVLPYLDDDVLALDMPGFGDAPPLAATTGPGAENGRGVVGALQERERGGVGVGRG' A
#
# COMPACT_ATOMS: atom_id res chain seq x y z
N MET A 1 14.91 -3.16 -3.64
CA MET A 1 14.15 -3.72 -2.50
C MET A 1 13.00 -2.76 -2.25
N THR A 2 11.80 -3.26 -1.99
CA THR A 2 10.61 -2.38 -1.85
C THR A 2 10.37 -2.04 -0.38
N LEU A 3 10.23 -0.75 -0.08
CA LEU A 3 9.85 -0.28 1.25
C LEU A 3 8.34 -0.02 1.28
N VAL A 4 7.63 -0.67 2.20
CA VAL A 4 6.19 -0.44 2.39
C VAL A 4 5.96 0.46 3.60
N LEU A 5 5.22 1.55 3.43
CA LEU A 5 4.90 2.50 4.49
C LEU A 5 3.44 2.33 4.94
N LEU A 6 3.27 2.06 6.23
CA LEU A 6 1.97 1.97 6.91
C LEU A 6 1.72 3.26 7.69
N HIS A 7 0.56 3.88 7.48
CA HIS A 7 0.16 5.10 8.18
C HIS A 7 -0.26 4.83 9.64
N ALA A 8 -0.27 5.88 10.47
CA ALA A 8 -0.77 5.79 11.85
C ALA A 8 -2.31 5.68 11.90
N LEU A 9 -2.87 5.37 13.07
CA LEU A 9 -4.32 5.34 13.24
C LEU A 9 -4.94 6.73 13.03
N GLY A 10 -6.05 6.79 12.28
CA GLY A 10 -6.79 8.04 12.03
C GLY A 10 -6.23 8.91 10.90
N THR A 11 -5.28 8.38 10.12
CA THR A 11 -4.73 9.02 8.91
C THR A 11 -4.79 8.04 7.73
N ASP A 12 -4.17 8.39 6.61
CA ASP A 12 -4.08 7.61 5.37
C ASP A 12 -2.65 7.71 4.77
N ARG A 13 -2.45 7.17 3.56
CA ARG A 13 -1.14 7.15 2.89
C ARG A 13 -0.49 8.53 2.73
N HIS A 14 -1.27 9.61 2.67
CA HIS A 14 -0.79 10.98 2.45
C HIS A 14 -0.01 11.53 3.65
N MET A 15 -0.05 10.86 4.82
CA MET A 15 0.85 11.16 5.95
C MET A 15 2.33 11.18 5.54
N TRP A 16 2.68 10.40 4.52
CA TRP A 16 4.06 10.25 4.07
C TRP A 16 4.51 11.26 3.01
N ASP A 17 3.62 12.12 2.49
CA ASP A 17 3.93 13.02 1.37
C ASP A 17 5.14 13.93 1.64
N SER A 18 5.32 14.36 2.88
CA SER A 18 6.49 15.17 3.28
C SER A 18 7.78 14.37 3.45
N VAL A 19 7.70 13.04 3.59
CA VAL A 19 8.82 12.13 3.84
C VAL A 19 9.30 11.48 2.53
N LEU A 20 8.39 11.19 1.60
CA LEU A 20 8.68 10.55 0.31
C LEU A 20 9.86 11.16 -0.46
N PRO A 21 10.04 12.50 -0.52
CA PRO A 21 11.17 13.10 -1.25
C PRO A 21 12.56 12.76 -0.69
N TYR A 22 12.64 12.20 0.53
CA TYR A 22 13.89 11.86 1.21
C TYR A 22 14.20 10.37 1.20
N LEU A 23 13.36 9.55 0.57
CA LEU A 23 13.55 8.11 0.47
C LEU A 23 14.04 7.77 -0.94
N ASP A 24 15.26 7.22 -1.03
CA ASP A 24 15.88 6.81 -2.30
C ASP A 24 15.39 5.43 -2.78
N ASP A 25 14.64 4.71 -1.95
CA ASP A 25 14.14 3.37 -2.22
C ASP A 25 12.90 3.37 -3.11
N ASP A 26 12.57 2.19 -3.63
CA ASP A 26 11.29 1.96 -4.27
C ASP A 26 10.18 1.86 -3.21
N VAL A 27 9.51 2.99 -2.93
CA VAL A 27 8.55 3.13 -1.83
C VAL A 27 7.11 2.90 -2.28
N LEU A 28 6.36 2.15 -1.47
CA LEU A 28 4.92 1.94 -1.61
C LEU A 28 4.21 2.39 -0.33
N ALA A 29 3.58 3.58 -0.38
CA ALA A 29 2.67 4.03 0.66
C ALA A 29 1.25 3.54 0.35
N LEU A 30 0.61 2.87 1.32
CA LEU A 30 -0.68 2.21 1.14
C LEU A 30 -1.72 2.73 2.11
N ASP A 31 -2.96 2.80 1.65
CA ASP A 31 -4.12 2.94 2.52
C ASP A 31 -4.49 1.58 3.10
N MET A 32 -4.65 1.53 4.41
CA MET A 32 -5.14 0.34 5.10
C MET A 32 -6.65 0.20 4.90
N PRO A 33 -7.21 -1.01 4.95
CA PRO A 33 -8.65 -1.19 4.78
C PRO A 33 -9.47 -0.31 5.74
N GLY A 34 -10.37 0.48 5.18
CA GLY A 34 -11.21 1.44 5.91
C GLY A 34 -10.60 2.84 6.09
N PHE A 35 -9.44 3.10 5.49
CA PHE A 35 -8.78 4.41 5.49
C PHE A 35 -8.52 4.88 4.05
N GLY A 36 -8.36 6.20 3.88
CA GLY A 36 -8.13 6.82 2.57
C GLY A 36 -9.13 6.34 1.52
N ASP A 37 -8.62 5.83 0.40
CA ASP A 37 -9.43 5.29 -0.69
C ASP A 37 -9.73 3.78 -0.54
N ALA A 38 -9.18 3.11 0.49
CA ALA A 38 -9.31 1.67 0.65
C ALA A 38 -10.62 1.28 1.34
N PRO A 39 -11.42 0.37 0.75
CA PRO A 39 -12.68 -0.06 1.35
C PRO A 39 -12.44 -0.80 2.69
N PRO A 40 -13.37 -0.69 3.65
CA PRO A 40 -13.28 -1.43 4.90
C PRO A 40 -13.40 -2.94 4.69
N LEU A 41 -12.74 -3.73 5.53
CA LEU A 41 -12.90 -5.19 5.53
C LEU A 41 -14.32 -5.58 5.95
N ALA A 42 -14.81 -6.69 5.40
CA ALA A 42 -16.00 -7.34 5.92
C ALA A 42 -15.79 -7.76 7.38
N ALA A 43 -16.81 -7.58 8.23
CA ALA A 43 -16.72 -7.67 9.69
C ALA A 43 -16.30 -9.04 10.26
N THR A 44 -16.05 -10.05 9.43
CA THR A 44 -15.78 -11.43 9.85
C THR A 44 -14.30 -11.75 10.07
N THR A 45 -13.39 -10.78 9.88
CA THR A 45 -11.95 -11.07 9.91
C THR A 45 -11.18 -10.11 10.82
N GLY A 46 -10.24 -10.66 11.60
CA GLY A 46 -9.42 -9.88 12.53
C GLY A 46 -8.46 -8.92 11.80
N PRO A 47 -8.26 -7.67 12.28
CA PRO A 47 -7.60 -6.63 11.50
C PRO A 47 -6.16 -6.96 11.09
N GLY A 48 -5.37 -7.58 11.97
CA GLY A 48 -3.92 -7.72 11.77
C GLY A 48 -3.52 -8.63 10.61
N ALA A 49 -4.19 -9.77 10.44
CA ALA A 49 -3.86 -10.72 9.37
C ALA A 49 -4.27 -10.20 7.99
N GLU A 50 -5.39 -9.48 7.92
CA GLU A 50 -5.91 -8.91 6.67
C GLU A 50 -5.07 -7.73 6.19
N ASN A 51 -4.56 -6.90 7.11
CA ASN A 51 -3.64 -5.82 6.75
C ASN A 51 -2.39 -6.36 6.05
N GLY A 52 -1.81 -7.45 6.57
CA GLY A 52 -0.67 -8.12 5.94
C GLY A 52 -0.99 -8.70 4.56
N ARG A 53 -2.17 -9.30 4.39
CA ARG A 53 -2.63 -9.80 3.08
C ARG A 53 -2.83 -8.67 2.07
N GLY A 54 -3.38 -7.54 2.51
CA GLY A 54 -3.56 -6.34 1.69
C GLY A 54 -2.24 -5.82 1.14
N VAL A 55 -1.22 -5.71 1.99
CA VAL A 55 0.14 -5.29 1.57
C VAL A 55 0.71 -6.24 0.50
N VAL A 56 0.61 -7.55 0.70
CA VAL A 56 1.10 -8.54 -0.29
C VAL A 56 0.34 -8.42 -1.61
N GLY A 57 -0.98 -8.22 -1.57
CA GLY A 57 -1.80 -8.00 -2.77
C GLY A 57 -1.33 -6.79 -3.58
N ALA A 58 -1.15 -5.65 -2.90
CA ALA A 58 -0.70 -4.42 -3.55
C ALA A 58 0.70 -4.56 -4.18
N LEU A 59 1.62 -5.27 -3.53
CA LEU A 59 2.94 -5.56 -4.10
C LEU A 59 2.83 -6.41 -5.37
N GLN A 60 2.01 -7.47 -5.35
CA GLN A 60 1.81 -8.34 -6.51
C GLN A 60 1.14 -7.62 -7.69
N GLU A 61 0.16 -6.75 -7.43
CA GLU A 61 -0.50 -5.96 -8.47
C GLU A 61 0.46 -4.98 -9.13
N ARG A 62 1.31 -4.33 -8.33
CA ARG A 62 2.34 -3.42 -8.82
C ARG A 62 3.37 -4.14 -9.68
N GLU A 63 3.81 -5.32 -9.28
CA GLU A 63 4.69 -6.18 -10.09
C GLU A 63 4.03 -6.58 -11.41
N ARG A 64 2.74 -6.96 -11.39
CA ARG A 64 1.97 -7.31 -12.60
C ARG A 64 1.77 -6.12 -13.53
N GLY A 65 1.54 -4.92 -13.00
CA GLY A 65 1.42 -3.69 -13.77
C GLY A 65 2.74 -3.22 -14.40
N GLY A 66 3.88 -3.71 -13.92
CA GLY A 66 5.22 -3.45 -14.48
C GLY A 66 5.62 -4.36 -15.65
N VAL A 67 4.91 -5.48 -15.87
CA VAL A 67 5.19 -6.42 -16.99
C VAL A 67 4.26 -6.10 -18.16
N GLY A 68 4.48 -4.97 -18.84
CA GLY A 68 3.59 -4.60 -19.95
C GLY A 68 3.83 -3.24 -20.60
N VAL A 69 5.05 -2.95 -21.07
CA VAL A 69 5.23 -2.00 -22.19
C VAL A 69 6.20 -2.62 -23.20
N GLY A 70 5.64 -3.44 -24.09
CA GLY A 70 6.29 -3.83 -25.33
C GLY A 70 6.29 -2.64 -26.29
N ARG A 71 7.45 -2.35 -26.88
CA ARG A 71 7.62 -1.39 -27.98
C ARG A 71 6.68 -1.74 -29.14
N GLY A 72 5.94 -0.74 -29.60
CA GLY A 72 5.30 -0.65 -30.91
C GLY A 72 5.54 0.73 -31.47
#